data_AF-A0A7X9QD48-F1
#
_entry.id   AF-A0A7X9QD48-F1
#
_cell.length_a   1.000
_cell.length_b   1.000
_cell.length_c   1.000
_cell.angle_alpha   90.00
_cell.angle_beta   90.00
_cell.angle_gamma   90.00
#
_symmetry.space_group_name_H-M   'P 1'
#
loop_
_entity.id
_entity.type
_entity.pdbx_description
1 polymer ?
#
loop_
_entity_poly.entity_id
_entity_poly.type
_entity_poly.pdbx_seq_one_letter_code
_entity_poly.pdbx_strand_id
1 'polypeptide(L)'
;GADIQAVEIVEKYEGFAVDDFMVEVPLGTLPDALITACTSIPGVTVLWFSHYPEGWGLQADVAVLDEMTENPDQAELILTQAAPTVFRVNWAAQIDRNDGRVISRTSMAPKVDRLPLGPLGRLDAPGCVELADGWLPGWPEMLIATAPFKTRAATSRSALVLARKGGPAFIKSELARLRHLTALTN
;
A
#
# COMPACT_ATOMS: atom_id res chain seq x y z
N GLY A 1 3.31 15.94 -23.53
CA GLY A 1 2.27 14.89 -23.55
C GLY A 1 2.70 13.79 -22.61
N ALA A 2 1.74 13.00 -22.14
CA ALA A 2 2.00 11.83 -21.29
C ALA A 2 1.16 10.67 -21.85
N ASP A 3 1.69 9.45 -21.82
CA ASP A 3 0.95 8.26 -22.24
C ASP A 3 0.20 7.69 -21.03
N ILE A 4 -1.10 7.48 -21.15
CA ILE A 4 -1.93 7.03 -20.03
C ILE A 4 -1.88 5.50 -19.99
N GLN A 5 -1.23 4.97 -18.96
CA GLN A 5 -1.07 3.53 -18.76
C GLN A 5 -2.31 2.91 -18.12
N ALA A 6 -2.92 3.60 -17.15
CA ALA A 6 -4.23 3.22 -16.63
C ALA A 6 -4.97 4.39 -15.98
N VAL A 7 -6.28 4.22 -15.84
CA VAL A 7 -7.19 5.12 -15.14
C VAL A 7 -8.04 4.30 -14.18
N GLU A 8 -8.10 4.72 -12.92
CA GLU A 8 -8.94 4.11 -11.90
C GLU A 8 -9.87 5.17 -11.30
N ILE A 9 -11.17 4.88 -11.28
CA ILE A 9 -12.15 5.73 -10.57
C ILE A 9 -12.07 5.35 -9.09
N VAL A 10 -11.50 6.24 -8.29
CA VAL A 10 -11.22 6.03 -6.87
C VAL A 10 -12.51 6.25 -6.07
N GLU A 11 -13.15 7.39 -6.27
CA GLU A 11 -14.40 7.76 -5.59
C GLU A 11 -15.32 8.58 -6.49
N LYS A 12 -16.63 8.43 -6.29
CA LYS A 12 -17.66 9.22 -6.96
C LYS A 12 -18.60 9.81 -5.93
N TYR A 13 -18.71 11.14 -5.93
CA TYR A 13 -19.60 11.90 -5.06
C TYR A 13 -20.58 12.74 -5.88
N GLU A 14 -21.56 13.35 -5.20
CA GLU A 14 -22.40 14.35 -5.81
C GLU A 14 -21.58 15.61 -6.11
N GLY A 15 -21.32 15.87 -7.39
CA GLY A 15 -20.64 17.08 -7.87
C GLY A 15 -19.14 16.96 -8.14
N PHE A 16 -18.48 15.85 -7.75
CA PHE A 16 -17.10 15.58 -8.15
C PHE A 16 -16.78 14.07 -8.18
N ALA A 17 -15.69 13.73 -8.89
CA ALA A 17 -15.08 12.41 -8.89
C ALA A 17 -13.60 12.54 -8.55
N VAL A 18 -13.05 11.50 -7.94
CA VAL A 18 -11.60 11.35 -7.73
C VAL A 18 -11.16 10.22 -8.63
N ASP A 19 -10.32 10.56 -9.60
CA ASP A 19 -9.74 9.63 -10.55
C ASP A 19 -8.23 9.58 -10.35
N ASP A 20 -7.66 8.38 -10.42
CA ASP A 20 -6.23 8.14 -10.37
C ASP A 20 -5.72 7.81 -11.77
N PHE A 21 -4.67 8.51 -12.18
CA PHE A 21 -4.05 8.36 -13.48
C PHE A 21 -2.63 7.89 -13.29
N MET A 22 -2.27 6.76 -13.89
CA MET A 22 -0.87 6.44 -14.10
C MET A 22 -0.49 6.80 -15.51
N VAL A 23 0.59 7.57 -15.61
CA VAL A 23 1.10 8.04 -16.89
C VAL A 23 2.58 7.74 -17.01
N GLU A 24 2.98 7.35 -18.21
CA GLU A 24 4.37 7.38 -18.62
C GLU A 24 4.69 8.77 -19.17
N VAL A 25 5.79 9.35 -18.72
CA VAL A 25 6.23 10.67 -19.18
C VAL A 25 7.61 10.61 -19.81
N PRO A 26 7.89 11.49 -20.79
CA PRO A 26 9.21 11.62 -21.37
C PRO A 26 10.29 11.81 -20.31
N LEU A 27 11.46 11.22 -20.54
CA LEU A 27 12.60 11.34 -19.64
C LEU A 27 12.92 12.82 -19.36
N GLY A 28 13.08 13.18 -18.08
CA GLY A 28 13.35 14.55 -17.66
C GLY A 28 12.12 15.44 -17.49
N THR A 29 10.90 14.91 -17.68
CA THR A 29 9.68 15.64 -17.32
C THR A 29 9.65 15.88 -15.82
N LEU A 30 9.58 17.16 -15.41
CA LEU A 30 9.48 17.51 -14.01
C LEU A 30 8.05 17.21 -13.49
N PRO A 31 7.91 16.62 -12.28
CA PRO A 31 6.61 16.41 -11.62
C PRO A 31 5.72 17.66 -11.64
N ASP A 32 6.30 18.82 -11.34
CA ASP A 32 5.60 20.12 -11.30
C ASP A 32 4.92 20.48 -12.62
N ALA A 33 5.47 20.05 -13.76
CA ALA A 33 4.86 20.34 -15.06
C ALA A 33 3.50 19.64 -15.21
N LEU A 34 3.37 18.40 -14.73
CA LEU A 34 2.10 17.67 -14.73
C LEU A 34 1.11 18.27 -13.73
N ILE A 35 1.59 18.61 -12.52
CA ILE A 35 0.76 19.25 -11.49
C ILE A 35 0.21 20.58 -12.01
N THR A 36 1.07 21.40 -12.63
CA THR A 36 0.69 22.69 -13.24
C THR A 36 -0.32 22.49 -14.37
N ALA A 37 -0.13 21.50 -15.23
CA ALA A 37 -1.07 21.21 -16.32
C ALA A 37 -2.46 20.84 -15.79
N CYS A 38 -2.54 19.94 -14.81
CA CYS A 38 -3.83 19.54 -14.22
C CYS A 38 -4.52 20.68 -13.47
N THR A 39 -3.78 21.42 -12.65
CA THR A 39 -4.33 22.54 -11.85
C THR A 39 -4.70 23.77 -12.69
N SER A 40 -4.28 23.84 -13.95
CA SER A 40 -4.72 24.88 -14.89
C SER A 40 -6.17 24.69 -15.39
N ILE A 41 -6.73 23.48 -15.24
CA ILE A 41 -8.10 23.17 -15.65
C ILE A 41 -9.08 23.59 -14.54
N PRO A 42 -10.05 24.47 -14.82
CA PRO A 42 -11.01 24.91 -13.81
C PRO A 42 -11.77 23.73 -13.17
N GLY A 43 -11.78 23.67 -11.84
CA GLY A 43 -12.44 22.60 -11.08
C GLY A 43 -11.62 21.32 -10.89
N VAL A 44 -10.39 21.25 -11.42
CA VAL A 44 -9.48 20.11 -11.23
C VAL A 44 -8.46 20.44 -10.14
N THR A 45 -8.28 19.52 -9.19
CA THR A 45 -7.25 19.62 -8.15
C THR A 45 -6.43 18.34 -8.13
N VAL A 46 -5.11 18.47 -8.04
CA VAL A 46 -4.21 17.33 -7.86
C VAL A 46 -4.09 17.04 -6.37
N LEU A 47 -4.67 15.92 -5.93
CA LEU A 47 -4.60 15.51 -4.52
C LEU A 47 -3.23 14.95 -4.15
N TRP A 48 -2.61 14.22 -5.07
CA TRP A 48 -1.33 13.56 -4.84
C TRP A 48 -0.60 13.29 -6.15
N PHE A 49 0.73 13.29 -6.09
CA PHE A 49 1.61 12.92 -7.19
C PHE A 49 2.77 12.09 -6.64
N SER A 50 3.08 10.97 -7.29
CA SER A 50 4.20 10.11 -6.91
C SER A 50 4.78 9.41 -8.14
N HIS A 51 6.04 9.01 -8.03
CA HIS A 51 6.75 8.27 -9.08
C HIS A 51 6.67 6.76 -8.81
N TYR A 52 6.41 5.96 -9.84
CA TYR A 52 6.31 4.51 -9.74
C TYR A 52 7.07 3.81 -10.88
N PRO A 53 7.66 2.63 -10.62
CA PRO A 53 8.35 1.83 -11.64
C PRO A 53 7.38 1.19 -12.64
N GLU A 54 7.90 0.85 -13.82
CA GLU A 54 7.17 0.18 -14.91
C GLU A 54 6.56 -1.17 -14.49
N GLY A 55 5.43 -1.56 -15.11
CA GLY A 55 4.80 -2.89 -14.91
C GLY A 55 3.61 -2.95 -13.94
N TRP A 56 2.98 -1.81 -13.66
CA TRP A 56 1.83 -1.68 -12.76
C TRP A 56 0.52 -2.20 -13.37
N GLY A 57 -0.37 -2.79 -12.54
CA GLY A 57 -1.75 -3.13 -12.90
C GLY A 57 -2.23 -4.48 -12.37
N LEU A 58 -3.37 -4.96 -12.90
CA LEU A 58 -3.91 -6.31 -12.66
C LEU A 58 -2.87 -7.41 -12.90
N GLN A 59 -1.92 -7.18 -13.80
CA GLN A 59 -0.83 -8.09 -14.09
C GLN A 59 0.07 -8.31 -12.86
N ALA A 60 0.33 -7.28 -12.05
CA ALA A 60 1.10 -7.41 -10.82
C ALA A 60 0.32 -8.22 -9.77
N ASP A 61 -0.98 -7.96 -9.63
CA ASP A 61 -1.84 -8.72 -8.71
C ASP A 61 -1.92 -10.20 -9.11
N VAL A 62 -2.11 -10.49 -10.40
CA VAL A 62 -2.15 -11.86 -10.94
C VAL A 62 -0.80 -12.55 -10.76
N ALA A 63 0.31 -11.89 -11.09
CA ALA A 63 1.64 -12.47 -10.92
C ALA A 63 1.93 -12.84 -9.46
N VAL A 64 1.54 -11.97 -8.51
CA VAL A 64 1.69 -12.26 -7.07
C VAL A 64 0.80 -13.41 -6.64
N LEU A 65 -0.43 -13.49 -7.15
CA LEU A 65 -1.35 -14.60 -6.86
C LEU A 65 -0.82 -15.93 -7.40
N ASP A 66 -0.28 -15.92 -8.62
CA ASP A 66 0.33 -17.11 -9.23
C ASP A 66 1.55 -17.56 -8.40
N GLU A 67 2.44 -16.63 -8.04
CA GLU A 67 3.62 -16.93 -7.22
C GLU A 67 3.26 -17.46 -5.82
N MET A 68 2.24 -16.86 -5.17
CA MET A 68 1.69 -17.34 -3.90
C MET A 68 1.08 -18.74 -4.02
N THR A 69 0.45 -19.04 -5.15
CA THR A 69 -0.18 -20.36 -5.41
C THR A 69 0.87 -21.43 -5.67
N GLU A 70 1.94 -21.09 -6.39
CA GLU A 70 3.08 -21.97 -6.63
C GLU A 70 3.91 -22.23 -5.36
N ASN A 71 3.97 -21.25 -4.45
CA ASN A 71 4.80 -21.28 -3.25
C ASN A 71 3.98 -20.98 -1.97
N PRO A 72 3.00 -21.83 -1.61
CA PRO A 72 2.04 -21.52 -0.55
C PRO A 72 2.69 -21.34 0.84
N ASP A 73 3.78 -22.06 1.13
CA ASP A 73 4.50 -21.92 2.40
C ASP A 73 5.25 -20.58 2.53
N GLN A 74 5.43 -19.86 1.42
CA GLN A 74 6.05 -18.53 1.37
C GLN A 74 5.05 -17.42 1.01
N ALA A 75 3.75 -17.72 0.90
CA ALA A 75 2.77 -16.77 0.40
C ALA A 75 2.71 -15.45 1.20
N GLU A 76 2.83 -15.51 2.53
CA GLU A 76 2.88 -14.31 3.37
C GLU A 76 4.12 -13.44 3.09
N LEU A 77 5.28 -14.08 2.85
CA LEU A 77 6.53 -13.40 2.51
C LEU A 77 6.44 -12.78 1.11
N ILE A 78 5.96 -13.54 0.12
CA ILE A 78 5.77 -13.09 -1.26
C ILE A 78 4.88 -11.86 -1.29
N LEU A 79 3.70 -11.91 -0.65
CA LEU A 79 2.79 -10.76 -0.60
C LEU A 79 3.45 -9.57 0.11
N THR A 80 4.20 -9.80 1.19
CA THR A 80 4.92 -8.74 1.90
C THR A 80 5.97 -8.05 1.01
N GLN A 81 6.73 -8.82 0.22
CA GLN A 81 7.75 -8.26 -0.68
C GLN A 81 7.13 -7.53 -1.88
N ALA A 82 6.02 -8.04 -2.41
CA ALA A 82 5.32 -7.43 -3.54
C ALA A 82 4.45 -6.22 -3.14
N ALA A 83 4.13 -6.07 -1.85
CA ALA A 83 3.19 -5.08 -1.36
C ALA A 83 3.49 -3.61 -1.75
N PRO A 84 4.75 -3.11 -1.76
CA PRO A 84 5.03 -1.76 -2.25
C PRO A 84 4.53 -1.52 -3.67
N THR A 85 4.67 -2.53 -4.55
CA THR A 85 4.21 -2.46 -5.94
C THR A 85 2.69 -2.65 -6.03
N VAL A 86 2.13 -3.66 -5.36
CA VAL A 86 0.70 -4.00 -5.40
C VAL A 86 -0.19 -2.93 -4.76
N PHE A 87 0.25 -2.32 -3.66
CA PHE A 87 -0.55 -1.36 -2.89
C PHE A 87 -0.04 0.08 -2.99
N ARG A 88 1.00 0.35 -3.80
CA ARG A 88 1.55 1.69 -4.01
C ARG A 88 1.99 2.37 -2.71
N VAL A 89 2.55 1.57 -1.80
CA VAL A 89 3.02 2.01 -0.48
C VAL A 89 4.55 2.11 -0.45
N ASN A 90 5.08 2.91 0.47
CA ASN A 90 6.54 3.09 0.58
C ASN A 90 7.23 1.84 1.13
N TRP A 91 6.59 1.15 2.07
CA TRP A 91 7.10 -0.09 2.62
C TRP A 91 6.00 -1.00 3.16
N ALA A 92 6.37 -2.26 3.39
CA ALA A 92 5.52 -3.24 4.02
C ALA A 92 6.31 -4.11 5.00
N ALA A 93 5.61 -4.66 6.00
CA ALA A 93 6.18 -5.59 6.96
C ALA A 93 5.13 -6.62 7.41
N GLN A 94 5.57 -7.86 7.61
CA GLN A 94 4.81 -8.91 8.26
C GLN A 94 5.18 -8.90 9.74
N ILE A 95 4.19 -8.81 10.63
CA ILE A 95 4.41 -8.79 12.08
C ILE A 95 3.60 -9.85 12.80
N ASP A 96 4.13 -10.35 13.92
CA ASP A 96 3.37 -11.14 14.91
C ASP A 96 2.39 -10.21 15.64
N ARG A 97 1.11 -10.55 15.61
CA ARG A 97 0.03 -9.72 16.15
C ARG A 97 0.01 -9.69 17.67
N ASN A 98 0.68 -10.62 18.35
CA ASN A 98 0.66 -10.67 19.81
C ASN A 98 1.68 -9.70 20.41
N ASP A 99 2.85 -9.57 19.77
CA ASP A 99 4.00 -8.92 20.38
C ASP A 99 4.74 -7.93 19.45
N GLY A 100 4.25 -7.74 18.22
CA GLY A 100 4.78 -6.81 17.24
C GLY A 100 6.07 -7.25 16.58
N ARG A 101 6.56 -8.48 16.84
CA ARG A 101 7.81 -8.98 16.25
C ARG A 101 7.75 -8.95 14.73
N VAL A 102 8.73 -8.32 14.10
CA VAL A 102 8.87 -8.27 12.65
C VAL A 102 9.36 -9.62 12.16
N ILE A 103 8.53 -10.30 11.35
CA ILE A 103 8.82 -11.61 10.76
C ILE A 103 9.55 -11.41 9.44
N SER A 104 9.04 -10.52 8.59
CA SER A 104 9.64 -10.12 7.33
C SER A 104 9.33 -8.66 7.02
N ARG A 105 10.14 -8.03 6.15
CA ARG A 105 10.02 -6.61 5.82
C ARG A 105 10.58 -6.31 4.44
N THR A 106 10.10 -5.23 3.82
CA THR A 106 10.71 -4.69 2.60
C THR A 106 11.91 -3.79 2.92
N SER A 107 12.72 -3.48 1.91
CA SER A 107 13.99 -2.74 2.06
C SER A 107 13.84 -1.35 2.73
N MET A 108 12.71 -0.68 2.47
CA MET A 108 12.40 0.66 2.97
C MET A 108 11.68 0.66 4.32
N ALA A 109 11.37 -0.52 4.88
CA ALA A 109 10.71 -0.62 6.18
C ALA A 109 11.68 -0.28 7.34
N PRO A 110 11.15 0.12 8.51
CA PRO A 110 11.97 0.34 9.69
C PRO A 110 12.86 -0.85 10.06
N LYS A 111 14.14 -0.59 10.35
CA LYS A 111 15.13 -1.59 10.78
C LYS A 111 15.04 -1.85 12.30
N VAL A 112 13.87 -2.23 12.77
CA VAL A 112 13.59 -2.58 14.17
C VAL A 112 13.11 -4.03 14.31
N ASP A 113 13.32 -4.66 15.45
CA ASP A 113 12.87 -6.05 15.66
C ASP A 113 11.38 -6.16 15.97
N ARG A 114 10.78 -5.07 16.46
CA ARG A 114 9.37 -5.00 16.85
C ARG A 114 8.75 -3.66 16.46
N LEU A 115 7.53 -3.70 15.94
CA LEU A 115 6.69 -2.50 15.79
C LEU A 115 5.81 -2.31 17.03
N PRO A 116 5.55 -1.06 17.46
CA PRO A 116 4.66 -0.80 18.58
C PRO A 116 3.22 -1.11 18.20
N LEU A 117 2.59 -2.08 18.88
CA LEU A 117 1.21 -2.50 18.56
C LEU A 117 0.15 -1.45 18.90
N GLY A 118 0.34 -0.67 19.98
CA GLY A 118 -0.63 0.31 20.44
C GLY A 118 -1.04 1.30 19.34
N PRO A 119 -0.09 1.99 18.69
CA PRO A 119 -0.37 2.89 17.57
C PRO A 119 -1.04 2.21 16.38
N LEU A 120 -0.69 0.95 16.06
CA LEU A 120 -1.24 0.21 14.92
C LEU A 120 -2.71 -0.22 15.11
N GLY A 121 -3.24 -0.07 16.32
CA GLY A 121 -4.63 -0.40 16.64
C GLY A 121 -4.90 -1.91 16.59
N ARG A 122 -6.12 -2.27 16.16
CA ARG A 122 -6.56 -3.66 16.10
C ARG A 122 -6.02 -4.34 14.85
N LEU A 123 -5.35 -5.48 15.04
CA LEU A 123 -4.77 -6.28 13.95
C LEU A 123 -5.59 -7.55 13.62
N ASP A 124 -6.79 -7.68 14.18
CA ASP A 124 -7.67 -8.84 13.97
C ASP A 124 -8.68 -8.67 12.84
N ALA A 125 -8.74 -7.49 12.25
CA ALA A 125 -9.47 -7.16 11.05
C ALA A 125 -8.66 -6.16 10.21
N PRO A 126 -8.97 -6.01 8.92
CA PRO A 126 -8.38 -4.95 8.13
C PRO A 126 -8.75 -3.57 8.69
N GLY A 127 -7.77 -2.67 8.72
CA GLY A 127 -7.97 -1.31 9.21
C GLY A 127 -6.91 -0.37 8.69
N CYS A 128 -7.11 0.92 8.91
CA CYS A 128 -6.11 1.94 8.67
C CYS A 128 -6.05 2.94 9.83
N VAL A 129 -4.88 3.54 10.01
CA VAL A 129 -4.62 4.55 11.04
C VAL A 129 -3.59 5.53 10.51
N GLU A 130 -3.74 6.80 10.87
CA GLU A 130 -2.74 7.82 10.65
C GLU A 130 -1.86 7.92 11.91
N LEU A 131 -0.56 7.74 11.73
CA LEU A 131 0.42 7.80 12.80
C LEU A 131 1.18 9.11 12.71
N ALA A 132 1.12 9.91 13.78
CA ALA A 132 1.83 11.19 13.87
C ALA A 132 3.36 11.02 13.84
N ASP A 133 4.06 12.12 13.56
CA ASP A 133 5.52 12.19 13.65
C ASP A 133 6.04 11.64 14.99
N GLY A 134 7.09 10.81 14.93
CA GLY A 134 7.70 10.20 16.11
C GLY A 134 6.98 8.97 16.66
N TRP A 135 5.93 8.44 15.99
CA TRP A 135 5.30 7.15 16.37
C TRP A 135 6.31 6.00 16.47
N LEU A 136 7.38 6.09 15.68
CA LEU A 136 8.61 5.33 15.81
C LEU A 136 9.79 6.31 15.81
N PRO A 137 10.85 6.10 16.62
CA PRO A 137 11.96 7.05 16.70
C PRO A 137 12.59 7.38 15.34
N GLY A 138 12.57 8.66 14.96
CA GLY A 138 13.12 9.14 13.69
C GLY A 138 12.23 8.89 12.47
N TRP A 139 10.98 8.46 12.65
CA TRP A 139 10.02 8.27 11.56
C TRP A 139 9.02 9.41 11.50
N PRO A 140 8.70 9.90 10.28
CA PRO A 140 7.72 10.95 10.09
C PRO A 140 6.31 10.42 10.32
N GLU A 141 5.33 11.31 10.15
CA GLU A 141 3.94 10.93 9.97
C GLU A 141 3.78 9.90 8.83
N MET A 142 2.94 8.90 9.04
CA MET A 142 2.69 7.81 8.11
C MET A 142 1.21 7.40 8.13
N LEU A 143 0.67 7.13 6.96
CA LEU A 143 -0.58 6.41 6.82
C LEU A 143 -0.30 4.92 6.82
N ILE A 144 -0.95 4.19 7.73
CA ILE A 144 -0.79 2.75 7.89
C ILE A 144 -2.09 2.03 7.52
N ALA A 145 -1.99 0.96 6.76
CA ALA A 145 -3.05 -0.04 6.61
C ALA A 145 -2.56 -1.39 7.12
N THR A 146 -3.42 -2.12 7.80
CA THR A 146 -3.11 -3.45 8.33
C THR A 146 -4.18 -4.45 7.94
N ALA A 147 -3.80 -5.72 7.79
CA ALA A 147 -4.75 -6.83 7.68
C ALA A 147 -4.13 -8.13 8.20
N PRO A 148 -4.91 -8.97 8.90
CA PRO A 148 -4.44 -10.29 9.35
C PRO A 148 -4.28 -11.23 8.15
N PHE A 149 -3.20 -12.01 8.13
CA PHE A 149 -3.10 -13.15 7.23
C PHE A 149 -4.04 -14.27 7.66
N LYS A 150 -4.54 -15.04 6.69
CA LYS A 150 -5.29 -16.26 6.96
C LYS A 150 -4.30 -17.39 7.27
N THR A 151 -4.12 -17.69 8.56
CA THR A 151 -3.11 -18.65 9.01
C THR A 151 -3.49 -20.11 8.71
N ARG A 152 -2.52 -20.91 8.23
CA ARG A 152 -2.60 -22.38 8.18
C ARG A 152 -2.47 -23.04 9.55
N ALA A 153 -1.66 -22.45 10.43
CA ALA A 153 -1.32 -23.01 11.73
C ALA A 153 -2.04 -22.24 12.84
N ALA A 154 -2.80 -22.94 13.68
CA ALA A 154 -3.59 -22.34 14.77
C ALA A 154 -2.79 -21.41 15.72
N THR A 155 -1.46 -21.51 15.71
CA THR A 155 -0.52 -20.77 16.56
C THR A 155 0.09 -19.52 15.91
N SER A 156 0.18 -19.43 14.58
CA SER A 156 0.75 -18.25 13.92
C SER A 156 -0.34 -17.21 13.67
N ARG A 157 -0.21 -16.03 14.29
CA ARG A 157 -1.14 -14.90 14.10
C ARG A 157 -0.33 -13.73 13.55
N SER A 158 -0.05 -13.74 12.26
CA SER A 158 0.66 -12.64 11.58
C SER A 158 -0.34 -11.65 10.97
N ALA A 159 0.13 -10.41 10.75
CA ALA A 159 -0.56 -9.39 9.98
C ALA A 159 0.41 -8.71 9.01
N LEU A 160 -0.12 -8.29 7.88
CA LEU A 160 0.56 -7.39 6.96
C LEU A 160 0.35 -5.95 7.42
N VAL A 161 1.42 -5.18 7.46
CA VAL A 161 1.44 -3.74 7.69
C VAL A 161 1.94 -3.09 6.41
N LEU A 162 1.15 -2.16 5.89
CA LEU A 162 1.47 -1.32 4.74
C LEU A 162 1.62 0.11 5.22
N ALA A 163 2.58 0.83 4.65
CA ALA A 163 2.82 2.20 5.07
C ALA A 163 3.12 3.12 3.88
N ARG A 164 2.35 4.20 3.77
CA ARG A 164 2.64 5.29 2.83
C ARG A 164 2.90 6.60 3.55
N LYS A 165 3.88 7.35 3.04
CA LYS A 165 4.25 8.68 3.47
C LYS A 165 3.52 9.68 2.58
N GLY A 166 2.61 10.46 3.16
CA GLY A 166 1.75 11.35 2.40
C GLY A 166 0.78 10.59 1.48
N GLY A 167 0.10 11.34 0.61
CA GLY A 167 -1.00 10.86 -0.21
C GLY A 167 -2.33 10.80 0.54
N PRO A 168 -3.42 10.43 -0.14
CA PRO A 168 -4.75 10.34 0.47
C PRO A 168 -4.77 9.26 1.57
N ALA A 169 -5.78 9.28 2.45
CA ALA A 169 -6.02 8.15 3.37
C ALA A 169 -6.34 6.86 2.59
N PHE A 170 -6.03 5.68 3.16
CA PHE A 170 -6.37 4.41 2.51
C PHE A 170 -7.87 4.30 2.30
N ILE A 171 -8.29 4.12 1.04
CA ILE A 171 -9.71 4.07 0.71
C ILE A 171 -10.27 2.66 0.89
N LYS A 172 -11.60 2.55 0.86
CA LYS A 172 -12.31 1.28 1.13
C LYS A 172 -11.94 0.17 0.15
N SER A 173 -11.72 0.48 -1.14
CA SER A 173 -11.35 -0.52 -2.13
C SER A 173 -9.93 -1.05 -1.92
N GLU A 174 -8.96 -0.19 -1.54
CA GLU A 174 -7.60 -0.59 -1.16
C GLU A 174 -7.63 -1.56 0.03
N LEU A 175 -8.38 -1.23 1.09
CA LEU A 175 -8.54 -2.10 2.26
C LEU A 175 -9.27 -3.41 1.93
N ALA A 176 -10.27 -3.37 1.05
CA ALA A 176 -10.96 -4.56 0.59
C ALA A 176 -10.03 -5.49 -0.21
N ARG A 177 -9.17 -4.92 -1.08
CA ARG A 177 -8.15 -5.66 -1.84
C ARG A 177 -7.09 -6.25 -0.91
N LEU A 178 -6.62 -5.47 0.07
CA LEU A 178 -5.68 -5.92 1.10
C LEU A 178 -6.24 -7.12 1.86
N ARG A 179 -7.49 -7.04 2.32
CA ARG A 179 -8.19 -8.14 2.97
C ARG A 179 -8.29 -9.37 2.07
N HIS A 180 -8.57 -9.18 0.79
CA HIS A 180 -8.73 -10.28 -0.16
C HIS A 180 -7.42 -11.03 -0.36
N LEU A 181 -6.32 -10.32 -0.67
CA LEU A 181 -5.01 -10.93 -0.91
C LEU A 181 -4.46 -11.62 0.35
N THR A 182 -4.57 -11.01 1.52
CA THR A 182 -4.16 -11.62 2.79
C THR A 182 -5.00 -12.84 3.18
N ALA A 183 -6.23 -12.97 2.66
CA ALA A 183 -7.07 -14.16 2.85
C ALA A 183 -6.71 -15.32 1.89
N LEU A 184 -5.89 -15.06 0.87
CA LEU A 184 -5.47 -16.04 -0.13
C LEU A 184 -4.10 -16.65 0.16
N THR A 185 -3.38 -16.21 1.19
CA THR A 185 -2.08 -16.79 1.63
C THR A 185 -2.24 -18.15 2.33
N ASN A 186 -3.09 -19.03 1.80
CA ASN A 186 -3.54 -20.28 2.42
C ASN A 186 -2.64 -21.47 2.20
#